data_AF-A0A2Z4LNH3-F1
#
_entry.id   AF-A0A2Z4LNH3-F1
#
_cell.length_a   1.000
_cell.length_b   1.000
_cell.length_c   1.000
_cell.angle_alpha   90.00
_cell.angle_beta   90.00
_cell.angle_gamma   90.00
#
_symmetry.space_group_name_H-M   'P 1'
#
loop_
_entity.id
_entity.type
_entity.pdbx_description
1 polymer ?
#
loop_
_entity_poly.entity_id
_entity_poly.type
_entity_poly.pdbx_seq_one_letter_code
_entity_poly.pdbx_strand_id
1 'polypeptide(L)'
;MLVNHNVYIDFEAITNPFARLIKLPSGIPYCYTIGLLNKKGVFETSTFIIDFHKHRGIESIWFFLKKNIIDDIKRINDEIDVNKVVFIGHNPELEKKCIKKIFPDHQVLPLIKQREVSLSKLTAKTFKNEYFINTKQLIEKLQGKKVYDSLMHRSGAIASYAGYWLYVNSLKNLRTKDSRARYFISDINEKTFTKELKKYSKDDVLKMYYLASIPERHDELVKEVLYKQELLKQINNLNLNDKLTIKEIKEKIWEI
;
A
#
# COMPACT_ATOMS: atom_id res chain seq x y z
N MET A 1 -19.84 -3.19 26.74
CA MET A 1 -19.13 -3.71 25.55
C MET A 1 -17.64 -3.49 25.79
N LEU A 2 -16.79 -4.49 25.54
CA LEU A 2 -15.34 -4.30 25.59
C LEU A 2 -14.95 -3.34 24.46
N VAL A 3 -14.36 -2.19 24.79
CA VAL A 3 -13.81 -1.27 23.78
C VAL A 3 -12.66 -2.00 23.10
N ASN A 4 -12.81 -2.30 21.82
CA ASN A 4 -11.75 -2.91 21.04
C ASN A 4 -10.70 -1.84 20.72
N HIS A 5 -9.51 -1.97 21.28
CA HIS A 5 -8.40 -1.01 21.12
C HIS A 5 -7.55 -1.29 19.87
N ASN A 6 -7.99 -2.16 18.98
CA ASN A 6 -7.29 -2.45 17.73
C ASN A 6 -7.49 -1.33 16.71
N VAL A 7 -6.39 -0.81 16.19
CA VAL A 7 -6.36 0.15 15.08
C VAL A 7 -5.63 -0.50 13.92
N TYR A 8 -6.36 -0.77 12.83
CA TYR A 8 -5.77 -1.29 11.59
C TYR A 8 -5.06 -0.14 10.88
N ILE A 9 -3.82 -0.34 10.45
CA ILE A 9 -3.03 0.71 9.82
C ILE A 9 -2.18 0.18 8.67
N ASP A 10 -2.09 0.98 7.62
CA ASP A 10 -1.24 0.75 6.45
C ASP A 10 -0.54 2.06 6.07
N PHE A 11 0.76 2.00 5.77
CA PHE A 11 1.55 3.15 5.34
C PHE A 11 1.99 3.02 3.89
N GLU A 12 2.00 4.16 3.19
CA GLU A 12 2.76 4.32 1.96
C GLU A 12 4.03 5.14 2.23
N ALA A 13 5.14 4.66 1.69
CA ALA A 13 6.44 5.29 1.89
C ALA A 13 7.19 5.53 0.58
N ILE A 14 8.01 6.59 0.59
CA ILE A 14 8.93 6.88 -0.50
C ILE A 14 10.14 5.96 -0.36
N THR A 15 10.30 5.03 -1.29
CA THR A 15 11.39 4.05 -1.28
C THR A 15 12.36 4.27 -2.44
N ASN A 16 13.44 3.50 -2.48
CA ASN A 16 14.39 3.56 -3.60
C ASN A 16 13.74 2.96 -4.86
N PRO A 17 14.03 3.53 -6.06
CA PRO A 17 15.04 4.54 -6.34
C PRO A 17 14.60 5.99 -6.07
N PHE A 18 13.31 6.25 -5.88
CA PHE A 18 12.78 7.61 -5.84
C PHE A 18 13.24 8.43 -4.63
N ALA A 19 13.38 7.82 -3.46
CA ALA A 19 13.87 8.48 -2.25
C ALA A 19 15.25 9.14 -2.48
N ARG A 20 16.17 8.44 -3.18
CA ARG A 20 17.49 8.99 -3.54
C ARG A 20 17.40 10.21 -4.43
N LEU A 21 16.46 10.24 -5.38
CA LEU A 21 16.30 11.37 -6.31
C LEU A 21 15.94 12.67 -5.60
N ILE A 22 15.14 12.58 -4.55
CA ILE A 22 14.70 13.74 -3.75
C ILE A 22 15.50 13.94 -2.46
N LYS A 23 16.59 13.16 -2.28
CA LYS A 23 17.50 13.22 -1.12
C LYS A 23 16.80 12.97 0.22
N LEU A 24 15.82 12.06 0.25
CA LEU A 24 15.22 11.55 1.47
C LEU A 24 15.75 10.14 1.79
N PRO A 25 15.81 9.74 3.07
CA PRO A 25 16.02 8.34 3.44
C PRO A 25 14.97 7.44 2.80
N SER A 26 15.33 6.19 2.55
CA SER A 26 14.38 5.20 2.03
C SER A 26 13.39 4.76 3.11
N GLY A 27 12.12 4.68 2.75
CA GLY A 27 11.04 4.30 3.65
C GLY A 27 10.54 5.44 4.54
N ILE A 28 10.63 6.69 4.08
CA ILE A 28 9.96 7.81 4.75
C ILE A 28 8.46 7.74 4.38
N PRO A 29 7.55 7.59 5.37
CA PRO A 29 6.13 7.57 5.12
C PRO A 29 5.64 8.94 4.64
N TYR A 30 4.68 8.93 3.72
CA TYR A 30 4.03 10.15 3.23
C TYR A 30 2.50 10.03 3.21
N CYS A 31 1.97 8.82 3.34
CA CYS A 31 0.54 8.56 3.45
C CYS A 31 0.33 7.43 4.46
N TYR A 32 -0.79 7.48 5.17
CA TYR A 32 -1.29 6.35 5.93
C TYR A 32 -2.80 6.26 5.80
N THR A 33 -3.34 5.06 5.99
CA THR A 33 -4.75 4.87 6.33
C THR A 33 -4.84 4.18 7.68
N ILE A 34 -5.70 4.67 8.56
CA ILE A 34 -6.15 3.94 9.76
C ILE A 34 -7.60 3.51 9.63
N GLY A 35 -7.97 2.45 10.34
CA GLY A 35 -9.36 2.04 10.51
C GLY A 35 -9.62 1.40 11.86
N LEU A 36 -10.79 1.67 12.42
CA LEU A 36 -11.24 1.19 13.73
C LEU A 36 -12.76 1.31 13.84
N LEU A 37 -13.33 0.68 14.87
CA LEU A 37 -14.75 0.79 15.18
C LEU A 37 -15.06 2.11 15.89
N ASN A 38 -16.06 2.82 15.39
CA ASN A 38 -16.64 3.97 16.09
C ASN A 38 -17.48 3.49 17.30
N LYS A 39 -18.04 4.44 18.05
CA LYS A 39 -18.89 4.16 19.23
C LYS A 39 -20.14 3.31 18.93
N LYS A 40 -20.60 3.32 17.69
CA LYS A 40 -21.76 2.55 17.23
C LYS A 40 -21.38 1.15 16.73
N GLY A 41 -20.11 0.75 16.85
CA GLY A 41 -19.61 -0.52 16.32
C GLY A 41 -19.51 -0.54 14.79
N VAL A 42 -19.53 0.62 14.13
CA VAL A 42 -19.35 0.72 12.67
C VAL A 42 -17.88 0.96 12.37
N PHE A 43 -17.33 0.17 11.44
CA PHE A 43 -15.94 0.35 11.01
C PHE A 43 -15.79 1.59 10.13
N GLU A 44 -14.94 2.51 10.56
CA GLU A 44 -14.62 3.73 9.83
C GLU A 44 -13.12 3.78 9.52
N THR A 45 -12.78 4.54 8.48
CA THR A 45 -11.40 4.71 8.02
C THR A 45 -11.05 6.18 7.88
N SER A 46 -9.79 6.53 8.09
CA SER A 46 -9.22 7.84 7.77
C SER A 46 -7.95 7.66 6.97
N THR A 47 -7.79 8.43 5.89
CA THR A 47 -6.56 8.45 5.09
C THR A 47 -5.98 9.85 5.10
N PHE A 48 -4.71 9.93 5.50
CA PHE A 48 -3.94 11.15 5.53
C PHE A 48 -2.80 11.08 4.52
N ILE A 49 -2.55 12.19 3.81
CA ILE A 49 -1.43 12.35 2.88
C ILE A 49 -0.70 13.63 3.28
N ILE A 50 0.61 13.57 3.40
CA ILE A 50 1.46 14.74 3.69
C ILE A 50 1.31 15.78 2.59
N ASP A 51 1.02 17.01 3.00
CA ASP A 51 1.10 18.20 2.15
C ASP A 51 2.56 18.67 2.08
N PHE A 52 3.27 18.27 1.02
CA PHE A 52 4.68 18.66 0.80
C PHE A 52 4.85 20.14 0.45
N HIS A 53 3.80 20.89 0.12
CA HIS A 53 3.92 22.35 0.00
C HIS A 53 4.24 22.98 1.35
N LYS A 54 3.74 22.38 2.44
CA LYS A 54 3.92 22.84 3.82
C LYS A 54 5.00 22.07 4.59
N HIS A 55 5.15 20.77 4.34
CA HIS A 55 5.97 19.88 5.17
C HIS A 55 6.95 19.07 4.34
N ARG A 56 8.22 19.51 4.25
CA ARG A 56 9.27 18.79 3.51
C ARG A 56 10.39 18.24 4.39
N GLY A 57 10.55 18.78 5.60
CA GLY A 57 11.55 18.31 6.55
C GLY A 57 11.13 16.99 7.19
N ILE A 58 12.08 16.08 7.35
CA ILE A 58 11.84 14.73 7.92
C ILE A 58 11.18 14.83 9.30
N GLU A 59 11.70 15.70 10.17
CA GLU A 59 11.12 15.91 11.51
C GLU A 59 9.69 16.46 11.44
N SER A 60 9.42 17.37 10.50
CA SER A 60 8.06 17.87 10.26
C SER A 60 7.13 16.76 9.77
N ILE A 61 7.59 15.88 8.88
CA ILE A 61 6.78 14.75 8.40
C ILE A 61 6.39 13.86 9.57
N TRP A 62 7.35 13.46 10.41
CA TRP A 62 7.07 12.62 11.59
C TRP A 62 6.14 13.30 12.60
N PHE A 63 6.35 14.59 12.86
CA PHE A 63 5.49 15.37 13.75
C PHE A 63 4.02 15.39 13.26
N PHE A 64 3.80 15.66 11.98
CA PHE A 64 2.45 15.72 11.42
C PHE A 64 1.80 14.35 11.33
N LEU A 65 2.55 13.28 11.01
CA LEU A 65 2.02 11.92 11.05
C LEU A 65 1.55 11.57 12.47
N LYS A 66 2.37 11.87 13.50
CA LYS A 66 1.98 11.65 14.90
C LYS A 66 0.67 12.33 15.25
N LYS A 67 0.61 13.63 14.98
CA LYS A 67 -0.54 14.46 15.31
C LYS A 67 -1.81 13.94 14.63
N ASN A 68 -1.75 13.71 13.32
CA ASN A 68 -2.92 13.29 12.56
C ASN A 68 -3.39 11.88 12.93
N ILE A 69 -2.49 10.93 13.26
CA ILE A 69 -2.90 9.60 13.73
C ILE A 69 -3.72 9.71 15.03
N ILE A 70 -3.25 10.52 15.98
CA ILE A 70 -3.96 10.76 17.25
C ILE A 70 -5.33 11.38 16.97
N ASP A 71 -5.34 12.45 16.16
CA ASP A 71 -6.55 13.20 15.83
C ASP A 71 -7.56 12.30 15.09
N ASP A 72 -7.12 11.46 14.16
CA ASP A 72 -7.98 10.54 13.40
C ASP A 72 -8.55 9.43 14.28
N ILE A 73 -7.76 8.84 15.18
CA ILE A 73 -8.26 7.83 16.15
C ILE A 73 -9.36 8.46 17.00
N LYS A 74 -9.09 9.64 17.57
CA LYS A 74 -10.05 10.36 18.41
C LYS A 74 -11.29 10.82 17.66
N ARG A 75 -11.13 11.22 16.39
CA ARG A 75 -12.25 11.60 15.52
C ARG A 75 -13.18 10.43 15.24
N ILE A 76 -12.63 9.23 15.00
CA ILE A 76 -13.44 8.03 14.73
C ILE A 76 -14.04 7.49 16.03
N ASN A 77 -13.25 7.44 17.10
CA ASN A 77 -13.69 6.98 18.41
C ASN A 77 -12.97 7.71 19.53
N ASP A 78 -13.64 8.72 20.10
CA ASP A 78 -13.06 9.56 21.15
C ASP A 78 -12.85 8.83 22.50
N GLU A 79 -13.50 7.68 22.69
CA GLU A 79 -13.44 6.87 23.93
C GLU A 79 -12.18 6.00 24.00
N ILE A 80 -11.49 5.79 22.87
CA ILE A 80 -10.26 5.01 22.84
C ILE A 80 -9.13 5.79 23.50
N ASP A 81 -8.54 5.21 24.55
CA ASP A 81 -7.24 5.65 25.05
C ASP A 81 -6.15 5.32 24.03
N VAL A 82 -5.61 6.36 23.38
CA VAL A 82 -4.59 6.23 22.34
C VAL A 82 -3.35 5.52 22.89
N ASN A 83 -3.02 5.66 24.17
CA ASN A 83 -1.85 5.01 24.77
C ASN A 83 -2.00 3.49 24.90
N LYS A 84 -3.23 2.97 24.82
CA LYS A 84 -3.54 1.53 24.92
C LYS A 84 -3.83 0.89 23.57
N VAL A 85 -3.75 1.65 22.48
CA VAL A 85 -4.00 1.15 21.13
C VAL A 85 -2.98 0.09 20.75
N VAL A 86 -3.48 -1.00 20.16
CA VAL A 86 -2.67 -2.00 19.47
C VAL A 86 -2.83 -1.77 17.97
N PHE A 87 -1.73 -1.49 17.29
CA PHE A 87 -1.74 -1.32 15.84
C PHE A 87 -1.66 -2.68 15.14
N ILE A 88 -2.54 -2.90 14.17
CA ILE A 88 -2.61 -4.14 13.39
C ILE A 88 -2.29 -3.81 11.93
N GLY A 89 -1.31 -4.51 11.36
CA GLY A 89 -1.00 -4.43 9.92
C GLY A 89 -0.87 -5.82 9.31
N HIS A 90 -1.04 -5.95 7.99
CA HIS A 90 -1.01 -7.27 7.33
C HIS A 90 0.38 -7.95 7.46
N ASN A 91 1.41 -7.26 6.97
CA ASN A 91 2.82 -7.64 7.04
C ASN A 91 3.63 -6.44 7.56
N PRO A 92 3.56 -6.17 8.87
CA PRO A 92 3.76 -4.82 9.40
C PRO A 92 5.22 -4.41 9.57
N GLU A 93 6.12 -4.72 8.63
CA GLU A 93 7.54 -4.32 8.75
C GLU A 93 7.70 -2.80 8.62
N LEU A 94 7.01 -2.18 7.64
CA LEU A 94 6.97 -0.72 7.49
C LEU A 94 6.21 -0.08 8.64
N GLU A 95 5.02 -0.61 8.97
CA GLU A 95 4.16 -0.13 10.05
C GLU A 95 4.90 -0.17 11.38
N LYS A 96 5.62 -1.26 11.68
CA LYS A 96 6.42 -1.37 12.90
C LYS A 96 7.51 -0.30 12.93
N LYS A 97 8.22 -0.07 11.83
CA LYS A 97 9.25 0.98 11.74
C LYS A 97 8.65 2.38 11.96
N CYS A 98 7.53 2.68 11.30
CA CYS A 98 6.87 3.98 11.38
C CYS A 98 6.23 4.22 12.75
N ILE A 99 5.45 3.28 13.26
CA ILE A 99 4.80 3.38 14.57
C ILE A 99 5.84 3.46 15.68
N LYS A 100 6.88 2.61 15.70
CA LYS A 100 7.90 2.67 16.75
C LYS A 100 8.70 3.97 16.74
N LYS A 101 8.80 4.66 15.60
CA LYS A 101 9.41 6.00 15.52
C LYS A 101 8.54 7.08 16.19
N ILE A 102 7.22 6.95 16.11
CA ILE A 102 6.25 7.96 16.54
C ILE A 102 5.72 7.69 17.98
N PHE A 103 5.53 6.40 18.27
CA PHE A 103 4.93 5.80 19.45
C PHE A 103 5.80 4.61 19.91
N PRO A 104 6.92 4.86 20.60
CA PRO A 104 7.93 3.84 20.91
C PRO A 104 7.39 2.64 21.70
N ASP A 105 6.44 2.88 22.60
CA ASP A 105 5.92 1.87 23.52
C ASP A 105 4.75 1.05 22.94
N HIS A 106 4.14 1.51 21.85
CA HIS A 106 2.96 0.86 21.27
C HIS A 106 3.26 -0.48 20.62
N GLN A 107 2.31 -1.41 20.73
CA GLN A 107 2.40 -2.70 20.07
C GLN A 107 1.98 -2.59 18.60
N VAL A 108 2.70 -3.34 17.76
CA VAL A 108 2.37 -3.53 16.34
C VAL A 108 2.35 -5.02 16.07
N LEU A 109 1.18 -5.56 15.76
CA LEU A 109 0.97 -6.99 15.55
C LEU A 109 0.62 -7.28 14.08
N PRO A 110 1.11 -8.41 13.54
CA PRO A 110 0.68 -8.87 12.23
C PRO A 110 -0.76 -9.38 12.29
N LEU A 111 -1.53 -9.12 11.23
CA LEU A 111 -2.90 -9.62 11.07
C LEU A 111 -2.93 -11.14 10.97
N ILE A 112 -1.97 -11.72 10.22
CA ILE A 112 -1.81 -13.16 10.03
C ILE A 112 -0.38 -13.59 10.33
N LYS A 113 -0.19 -14.86 10.71
CA LYS A 113 1.16 -15.38 11.03
C LYS A 113 2.00 -15.60 9.77
N GLN A 114 1.37 -15.97 8.65
CA GLN A 114 2.04 -16.34 7.40
C GLN A 114 2.35 -15.10 6.54
N ARG A 115 3.57 -14.58 6.70
CA ARG A 115 3.99 -13.31 6.11
C ARG A 115 4.12 -13.31 4.58
N GLU A 116 4.24 -14.48 3.96
CA GLU A 116 4.54 -14.61 2.53
C GLU A 116 3.31 -14.39 1.62
N VAL A 117 2.10 -14.39 2.20
CA VAL A 117 0.87 -14.30 1.44
C VAL A 117 0.41 -12.85 1.33
N SER A 118 0.16 -12.37 0.10
CA SER A 118 -0.29 -10.98 -0.10
C SER A 118 -1.76 -10.80 0.27
N LEU A 119 -2.06 -9.67 0.92
CA LEU A 119 -3.42 -9.28 1.31
C LEU A 119 -4.40 -9.33 0.13
N SER A 120 -3.98 -8.78 -1.02
CA SER A 120 -4.77 -8.76 -2.26
C SER A 120 -5.16 -10.15 -2.76
N LYS A 121 -4.33 -11.17 -2.55
CA LYS A 121 -4.64 -12.56 -2.95
C LYS A 121 -5.63 -13.21 -2.00
N LEU A 122 -5.44 -13.01 -0.69
CA LEU A 122 -6.35 -13.52 0.34
C LEU A 122 -7.78 -12.99 0.18
N THR A 123 -7.91 -11.75 -0.28
CA THR A 123 -9.20 -11.08 -0.41
C THR A 123 -9.73 -10.99 -1.83
N ALA A 124 -9.07 -11.63 -2.81
CA ALA A 124 -9.36 -11.47 -4.24
C ALA A 124 -10.80 -11.86 -4.65
N LYS A 125 -11.45 -12.75 -3.88
CA LYS A 125 -12.85 -13.15 -4.12
C LYS A 125 -13.84 -12.02 -3.83
N THR A 126 -13.51 -11.17 -2.86
CA THR A 126 -14.39 -10.11 -2.35
C THR A 126 -14.00 -8.73 -2.88
N PHE A 127 -12.70 -8.46 -2.97
CA PHE A 127 -12.16 -7.17 -3.40
C PHE A 127 -11.57 -7.29 -4.80
N LYS A 128 -12.24 -6.69 -5.79
CA LYS A 128 -11.86 -6.74 -7.22
C LYS A 128 -11.58 -5.35 -7.80
N ASN A 129 -11.32 -4.38 -6.92
CA ASN A 129 -11.12 -3.00 -7.33
C ASN A 129 -9.86 -2.85 -8.20
N GLU A 130 -10.02 -2.18 -9.34
CA GLU A 130 -8.90 -1.63 -10.08
C GLU A 130 -8.52 -0.25 -9.52
N TYR A 131 -7.21 0.01 -9.46
CA TYR A 131 -6.63 1.25 -8.94
C TYR A 131 -5.85 2.00 -10.00
N PHE A 132 -5.72 3.31 -9.78
CA PHE A 132 -4.90 4.22 -10.58
C PHE A 132 -5.26 4.22 -12.08
N ILE A 133 -6.55 4.10 -12.43
CA ILE A 133 -6.99 3.97 -13.83
C ILE A 133 -6.53 5.18 -14.65
N ASN A 134 -6.75 6.39 -14.17
CA ASN A 134 -6.37 7.62 -14.89
C ASN A 134 -4.85 7.75 -14.96
N THR A 135 -4.17 7.45 -13.86
CA THR A 135 -2.71 7.52 -13.79
C THR A 135 -2.05 6.50 -14.72
N LYS A 136 -2.60 5.27 -14.82
CA LYS A 136 -2.13 4.24 -15.75
C LYS A 136 -2.27 4.66 -17.20
N GLN A 137 -3.41 5.25 -17.59
CA GLN A 137 -3.60 5.79 -18.95
C GLN A 137 -2.57 6.87 -19.31
N LEU A 138 -2.13 7.68 -18.34
CA LEU A 138 -1.06 8.65 -18.55
C LEU A 138 0.31 7.99 -18.68
N ILE A 139 0.59 6.96 -17.86
CA ILE A 139 1.83 6.19 -17.93
C ILE A 139 1.94 5.47 -19.27
N GLU A 140 0.85 4.92 -19.81
CA GLU A 140 0.82 4.25 -21.12
C GLU A 140 1.34 5.13 -22.26
N LYS A 141 1.01 6.42 -22.25
CA LYS A 141 1.52 7.40 -23.23
C LYS A 141 3.03 7.61 -23.18
N LEU A 142 3.71 7.08 -22.16
CA LEU A 142 5.15 7.17 -21.95
C LEU A 142 5.89 5.89 -22.36
N GLN A 143 5.25 4.99 -23.09
CA GLN A 143 5.86 3.75 -23.60
C GLN A 143 7.24 4.03 -24.23
N GLY A 144 8.23 3.21 -23.87
CA GLY A 144 9.64 3.38 -24.27
C GLY A 144 10.47 4.28 -23.36
N LYS A 145 9.87 4.93 -22.34
CA LYS A 145 10.62 5.66 -21.29
C LYS A 145 10.86 4.76 -20.07
N LYS A 146 11.99 4.94 -19.37
CA LYS A 146 12.31 4.19 -18.14
C LYS A 146 11.23 4.23 -17.05
N VAL A 147 10.46 5.32 -16.98
CA VAL A 147 9.37 5.48 -16.02
C VAL A 147 8.18 4.56 -16.32
N TYR A 148 7.95 4.24 -17.60
CA TYR A 148 6.91 3.29 -18.02
C TYR A 148 7.20 1.89 -17.46
N ASP A 149 8.38 1.33 -17.75
CA ASP A 149 8.74 -0.03 -17.31
C ASP A 149 8.72 -0.20 -15.79
N SER A 150 9.01 0.88 -15.06
CA SER A 150 9.07 0.88 -13.59
C SER A 150 7.69 0.92 -12.92
N LEU A 151 6.68 1.48 -13.59
CA LEU A 151 5.37 1.76 -12.99
C LEU A 151 4.22 0.96 -13.62
N MET A 152 4.38 0.56 -14.87
CA MET A 152 3.30 -0.05 -15.65
C MET A 152 2.79 -1.34 -14.97
N HIS A 153 1.47 -1.47 -14.89
CA HIS A 153 0.72 -2.60 -14.30
C HIS A 153 0.90 -2.88 -12.79
N ARG A 154 1.74 -2.13 -12.06
CA ARG A 154 2.01 -2.39 -10.63
C ARG A 154 1.45 -1.28 -9.74
N SER A 155 0.24 -1.45 -9.22
CA SER A 155 -0.41 -0.47 -8.35
C SER A 155 0.46 -0.06 -7.15
N GLY A 156 1.16 -1.01 -6.52
CA GLY A 156 2.09 -0.70 -5.43
C GLY A 156 3.31 0.13 -5.86
N ALA A 157 3.77 -0.02 -7.10
CA ALA A 157 4.83 0.83 -7.64
C ALA A 157 4.32 2.26 -7.91
N ILE A 158 3.09 2.39 -8.40
CA ILE A 158 2.43 3.69 -8.59
C ILE A 158 2.20 4.38 -7.23
N ALA A 159 1.78 3.64 -6.20
CA ALA A 159 1.68 4.15 -4.84
C ALA A 159 3.04 4.67 -4.35
N SER A 160 4.10 3.85 -4.39
CA SER A 160 5.44 4.31 -3.98
C SER A 160 5.95 5.53 -4.77
N TYR A 161 5.67 5.59 -6.08
CA TYR A 161 5.95 6.74 -6.94
C TYR A 161 5.16 7.98 -6.55
N ALA A 162 3.94 7.84 -6.02
CA ALA A 162 3.08 8.95 -5.66
C ALA A 162 3.74 9.88 -4.64
N GLY A 163 4.42 9.35 -3.63
CA GLY A 163 5.11 10.17 -2.64
C GLY A 163 6.25 11.00 -3.25
N TYR A 164 6.99 10.42 -4.21
CA TYR A 164 7.98 11.17 -4.99
C TYR A 164 7.33 12.24 -5.85
N TRP A 165 6.26 11.90 -6.56
CA TRP A 165 5.58 12.82 -7.45
C TRP A 165 5.01 14.00 -6.69
N LEU A 166 4.34 13.77 -5.56
CA LEU A 166 3.81 14.82 -4.67
C LEU A 166 4.92 15.71 -4.13
N TYR A 167 6.06 15.12 -3.73
CA TYR A 167 7.21 15.89 -3.27
C TYR A 167 7.74 16.80 -4.38
N VAL A 168 7.97 16.25 -5.58
CA VAL A 168 8.52 17.02 -6.72
C VAL A 168 7.54 18.08 -7.19
N ASN A 169 6.24 17.76 -7.27
CA ASN A 169 5.18 18.70 -7.64
C ASN A 169 5.09 19.90 -6.67
N SER A 170 5.48 19.70 -5.40
CA SER A 170 5.51 20.77 -4.40
C SER A 170 6.67 21.76 -4.55
N LEU A 171 7.69 21.42 -5.36
CA LEU A 171 8.88 22.24 -5.53
C LEU A 171 8.63 23.36 -6.54
N LYS A 172 8.95 24.59 -6.15
CA LYS A 172 9.00 25.73 -7.08
C LYS A 172 10.28 25.66 -7.92
N ASN A 173 10.18 25.97 -9.21
CA ASN A 173 11.31 26.20 -10.13
C ASN A 173 12.27 25.01 -10.29
N LEU A 174 11.75 23.82 -10.64
CA LEU A 174 12.57 22.69 -11.07
C LEU A 174 13.31 23.04 -12.37
N ARG A 175 14.64 23.12 -12.31
CA ARG A 175 15.47 23.35 -13.50
C ARG A 175 15.43 22.13 -14.41
N THR A 176 15.53 22.33 -15.71
CA THR A 176 15.47 21.26 -16.73
C THR A 176 16.56 20.18 -16.57
N LYS A 177 17.69 20.52 -15.93
CA LYS A 177 18.81 19.58 -15.64
C LYS A 177 18.71 18.90 -14.27
N ASP A 178 17.64 19.13 -13.51
CA ASP A 178 17.50 18.57 -12.17
C ASP A 178 17.23 17.05 -12.22
N SER A 179 17.97 16.27 -11.43
CA SER A 179 17.76 14.81 -11.36
C SER A 179 16.35 14.44 -10.90
N ARG A 180 15.67 15.33 -10.15
CA ARG A 180 14.29 15.19 -9.70
C ARG A 180 13.26 15.38 -10.83
N ALA A 181 13.65 15.94 -11.98
CA ALA A 181 12.75 16.06 -13.13
C ALA A 181 12.74 14.77 -13.98
N ARG A 182 13.75 13.89 -13.81
CA ARG A 182 13.99 12.74 -14.71
C ARG A 182 12.81 11.77 -14.83
N TYR A 183 12.09 11.55 -13.73
CA TYR A 183 10.94 10.64 -13.68
C TYR A 183 9.63 11.37 -13.39
N PHE A 184 9.63 12.70 -13.41
CA PHE A 184 8.45 13.49 -13.10
C PHE A 184 7.51 13.55 -14.30
N ILE A 185 6.25 13.14 -14.10
CA ILE A 185 5.19 13.22 -15.10
C ILE A 185 4.35 14.45 -14.80
N SER A 186 4.59 15.55 -15.52
CA SER A 186 3.93 16.85 -15.29
C SER A 186 2.42 16.82 -15.47
N ASP A 187 1.92 15.93 -16.32
CA ASP A 187 0.53 15.95 -16.78
C ASP A 187 -0.42 15.22 -15.80
N ILE A 188 0.11 14.69 -14.70
CA ILE A 188 -0.70 14.09 -13.63
C ILE A 188 -1.47 15.20 -12.91
N ASN A 189 -2.79 15.07 -12.83
CA ASN A 189 -3.62 15.95 -12.01
C ASN A 189 -3.54 15.54 -10.54
N GLU A 190 -3.00 16.41 -9.68
CA GLU A 190 -2.79 16.12 -8.25
C GLU A 190 -4.08 15.68 -7.53
N LYS A 191 -5.21 16.34 -7.80
CA LYS A 191 -6.48 16.03 -7.13
C LYS A 191 -6.99 14.63 -7.51
N THR A 192 -6.91 14.28 -8.78
CA THR A 192 -7.28 12.94 -9.25
C THR A 192 -6.33 11.89 -8.68
N PHE A 193 -5.02 12.16 -8.72
CA PHE A 193 -4.01 11.21 -8.27
C PHE A 193 -4.07 10.95 -6.76
N THR A 194 -4.23 12.00 -5.95
CA THR A 194 -4.46 11.87 -4.50
C THR A 194 -5.76 11.13 -4.19
N LYS A 195 -6.83 11.32 -4.99
CA LYS A 195 -8.07 10.54 -4.84
C LYS A 195 -7.86 9.05 -5.14
N GLU A 196 -7.12 8.73 -6.19
CA GLU A 196 -6.80 7.33 -6.54
C GLU A 196 -5.92 6.67 -5.47
N LEU A 197 -4.92 7.38 -4.95
CA LEU A 197 -4.07 6.93 -3.86
C LEU A 197 -4.88 6.68 -2.57
N LYS A 198 -5.77 7.61 -2.21
CA LYS A 198 -6.66 7.44 -1.05
C LYS A 198 -7.54 6.20 -1.19
N LYS A 199 -8.09 5.95 -2.40
CA LYS A 199 -8.90 4.75 -2.66
C LYS A 199 -8.06 3.48 -2.50
N TYR A 200 -6.85 3.46 -3.03
CA TYR A 200 -5.93 2.32 -2.92
C TYR A 200 -5.59 2.00 -1.46
N SER A 201 -5.03 2.95 -0.71
CA SER A 201 -4.62 2.73 0.69
C SER A 201 -5.82 2.45 1.62
N LYS A 202 -6.97 3.08 1.37
CA LYS A 202 -8.21 2.76 2.09
C LYS A 202 -8.63 1.30 1.91
N ASP A 203 -8.53 0.78 0.69
CA ASP A 203 -8.95 -0.58 0.39
C ASP A 203 -8.11 -1.61 1.13
N ASP A 204 -6.81 -1.38 1.33
CA ASP A 204 -5.96 -2.28 2.10
C ASP A 204 -6.35 -2.35 3.58
N VAL A 205 -6.73 -1.24 4.21
CA VAL A 205 -7.30 -1.27 5.57
C VAL A 205 -8.65 -1.97 5.63
N LEU A 206 -9.51 -1.78 4.63
CA LEU A 206 -10.78 -2.50 4.55
C LEU A 206 -10.59 -4.01 4.38
N LYS A 207 -9.63 -4.43 3.56
CA LYS A 207 -9.25 -5.85 3.41
C LYS A 207 -8.74 -6.43 4.73
N MET A 208 -7.92 -5.70 5.47
CA MET A 208 -7.43 -6.13 6.78
C MET A 208 -8.57 -6.35 7.77
N TYR A 209 -9.50 -5.40 7.85
CA TYR A 209 -10.68 -5.53 8.71
C TYR A 209 -11.59 -6.67 8.27
N TYR A 210 -11.82 -6.82 6.96
CA TYR A 210 -12.58 -7.93 6.41
C TYR A 210 -11.99 -9.27 6.85
N LEU A 211 -10.69 -9.48 6.67
CA LEU A 211 -10.04 -10.70 7.13
C LEU A 211 -10.20 -10.86 8.64
N ALA A 212 -9.94 -9.82 9.44
CA ALA A 212 -10.11 -9.89 10.89
C ALA A 212 -11.53 -10.27 11.34
N SER A 213 -12.54 -10.02 10.51
CA SER A 213 -13.94 -10.39 10.77
C SER A 213 -14.31 -11.85 10.43
N ILE A 214 -13.40 -12.61 9.81
CA ILE A 214 -13.59 -14.03 9.44
C ILE A 214 -12.39 -14.91 9.83
N PRO A 215 -11.93 -14.86 11.11
CA PRO A 215 -10.71 -15.55 11.55
C PRO A 215 -10.71 -17.06 11.26
N GLU A 216 -11.87 -17.71 11.32
CA GLU A 216 -12.06 -19.14 11.08
C GLU A 216 -11.69 -19.57 9.65
N ARG A 217 -11.69 -18.64 8.68
CA ARG A 217 -11.38 -18.92 7.28
C ARG A 217 -9.93 -18.62 6.89
N HIS A 218 -9.11 -18.10 7.81
CA HIS A 218 -7.75 -17.65 7.48
C HIS A 218 -6.89 -18.77 6.92
N ASP A 219 -6.83 -19.91 7.62
CA ASP A 219 -6.00 -21.04 7.22
C ASP A 219 -6.43 -21.63 5.88
N GLU A 220 -7.75 -21.66 5.61
CA GLU A 220 -8.28 -22.10 4.32
C GLU A 220 -7.85 -21.17 3.19
N LEU A 221 -7.99 -19.85 3.37
CA LEU A 221 -7.60 -18.85 2.39
C LEU A 221 -6.08 -18.89 2.12
N VAL A 222 -5.28 -19.02 3.18
CA VAL A 222 -3.82 -19.15 3.07
C VAL A 222 -3.46 -20.40 2.28
N LYS A 223 -4.03 -21.57 2.61
CA LYS A 223 -3.80 -22.82 1.87
C LYS A 223 -4.19 -22.69 0.41
N GLU A 224 -5.36 -22.10 0.11
CA GLU A 224 -5.82 -21.88 -1.25
C GLU A 224 -4.85 -21.01 -2.05
N VAL A 225 -4.35 -19.92 -1.46
CA VAL A 225 -3.40 -19.03 -2.13
C VAL A 225 -2.06 -19.71 -2.38
N LEU A 226 -1.51 -20.41 -1.38
CA LEU A 226 -0.25 -21.14 -1.52
C LEU A 226 -0.34 -22.23 -2.60
N TYR A 227 -1.44 -23.00 -2.61
CA TYR A 227 -1.70 -24.00 -3.65
C TYR A 227 -1.73 -23.38 -5.05
N LYS A 228 -2.45 -22.26 -5.22
CA LYS A 228 -2.50 -21.56 -6.52
C LYS A 228 -1.14 -20.98 -6.93
N GLN A 229 -0.34 -20.50 -5.99
CA GLN A 229 1.01 -20.01 -6.28
C GLN A 229 1.91 -21.13 -6.78
N GLU A 230 1.86 -22.30 -6.15
CA GLU A 230 2.62 -23.47 -6.60
C GLU A 230 2.16 -23.95 -7.98
N LEU A 231 0.83 -24.02 -8.20
CA LEU A 231 0.29 -24.36 -9.52
C LEU A 231 0.77 -23.39 -10.61
N LEU A 232 0.74 -22.07 -10.35
CA LEU A 232 1.24 -21.07 -11.30
C LEU A 232 2.74 -21.24 -11.57
N LYS A 233 3.54 -21.58 -10.55
CA LYS A 233 4.97 -21.86 -10.71
C LYS A 233 5.20 -23.08 -11.61
N GLN A 234 4.45 -24.17 -11.38
CA GLN A 234 4.49 -25.36 -12.21
C GLN A 234 4.08 -25.05 -13.66
N ILE A 235 3.00 -24.29 -13.86
CA ILE A 235 2.54 -23.86 -15.19
C ILE A 235 3.60 -23.04 -15.92
N ASN A 236 4.25 -22.09 -15.23
CA ASN A 236 5.29 -21.26 -15.83
C ASN A 236 6.51 -22.09 -16.27
N ASN A 237 6.83 -23.18 -15.55
CA ASN A 237 7.93 -24.07 -15.91
C ASN A 237 7.66 -24.91 -17.16
N LEU A 238 6.38 -25.11 -17.53
CA LEU A 238 5.99 -25.91 -18.70
C LEU A 238 6.25 -25.21 -20.05
N ASN A 239 6.69 -23.94 -20.05
CA ASN A 239 6.93 -23.13 -21.26
C ASN A 239 5.76 -23.22 -22.27
N LEU A 240 4.54 -23.04 -21.75
CA LEU A 240 3.33 -23.12 -22.57
C LEU A 240 3.24 -21.93 -23.53
N ASN A 241 2.72 -22.16 -24.74
CA ASN A 241 2.41 -21.11 -25.72
C ASN A 241 1.06 -21.38 -26.39
N ASP A 242 0.49 -20.34 -27.02
CA ASP A 242 -0.87 -20.35 -27.58
C ASP A 242 -1.06 -21.30 -28.79
N LYS A 243 0.02 -21.94 -29.27
CA LYS A 243 0.01 -22.86 -30.41
C LYS A 243 0.04 -24.34 -29.98
N LEU A 244 0.21 -24.63 -28.69
CA LEU A 244 0.26 -26.01 -28.19
C LEU A 244 -1.13 -26.67 -28.23
N THR A 245 -1.16 -27.92 -28.67
CA THR A 245 -2.33 -28.79 -28.57
C THR A 245 -2.49 -29.34 -27.16
N ILE A 246 -3.70 -29.78 -26.81
CA ILE A 246 -3.98 -30.45 -25.52
C ILE A 246 -3.07 -31.67 -25.30
N LYS A 247 -2.72 -32.39 -26.38
CA LYS A 247 -1.82 -33.55 -26.31
C LYS A 247 -0.41 -33.12 -25.88
N GLU A 248 0.16 -32.11 -26.53
CA GLU A 248 1.51 -31.59 -26.21
C GLU A 248 1.57 -30.99 -24.80
N ILE A 249 0.48 -30.35 -24.34
CA ILE A 249 0.39 -29.87 -22.95
C ILE A 249 0.45 -31.04 -21.97
N LYS A 250 -0.28 -32.12 -22.23
CA LYS A 250 -0.27 -33.33 -21.39
C LYS A 250 1.12 -33.98 -21.38
N GLU A 251 1.77 -34.11 -22.54
CA GLU A 251 3.13 -34.67 -22.63
C GLU A 251 4.11 -33.83 -21.80
N LYS A 252 4.09 -32.51 -21.94
CA LYS A 252 4.92 -31.60 -21.13
C LYS A 252 4.71 -31.72 -19.62
N ILE A 253 3.50 -32.02 -19.16
CA ILE A 253 3.21 -32.24 -17.73
C ILE A 253 3.92 -33.48 -17.18
N TRP A 254 4.08 -34.52 -18.00
CA TRP A 254 4.72 -35.78 -17.60
C TRP A 254 6.23 -35.83 -17.87
N GLU A 255 6.77 -34.87 -18.63
CA GLU A 255 8.20 -34.76 -18.96
C GLU A 255 9.03 -33.93 -17.96
N ILE A 256 8.38 -33.25 -17.00
CA ILE A 256 9.02 -32.54 -15.86
C ILE A 256 9.15 -33.48 -14.66
#